data_AF-D4U207-F1
#
_entry.id   AF-D4U207-F1
#
_cell.length_a   1.000
_cell.length_b   1.000
_cell.length_c   1.000
_cell.angle_alpha   90.00
_cell.angle_beta   90.00
_cell.angle_gamma   90.00
#
_symmetry.space_group_name_H-M   'P 1'
#
loop_
_entity.id
_entity.type
_entity.pdbx_description
1 polymer ?
#
loop_
_entity_poly.entity_id
_entity_poly.type
_entity_poly.pdbx_seq_one_letter_code
_entity_poly.pdbx_strand_id
1 'polypeptide(L)' 'MSLNHQVKTVLWWCYLHTEFPATPAHILKTTITDQQIIDQFDKASHRAQAQAEIDRWGTAVNWTDFHHSGTWHETY' A
#
# COMPACT_ATOMS: atom_id res chain seq x y z
N MET A 1 8.39 18.73 3.03
CA MET A 1 7.50 18.81 1.85
C MET A 1 6.49 17.66 1.93
N SER A 2 5.18 17.93 1.85
CA SER A 2 4.17 16.86 1.98
C SER A 2 4.20 15.88 0.80
N LEU A 3 3.74 14.66 1.01
CA LEU A 3 3.66 13.62 -0.01
C LEU A 3 2.82 14.06 -1.22
N ASN A 4 1.66 14.65 -0.98
CA ASN A 4 0.79 15.18 -2.03
C ASN A 4 1.52 16.25 -2.86
N HIS A 5 2.30 17.14 -2.22
CA HIS A 5 3.11 18.12 -2.95
C HIS A 5 4.19 17.45 -3.81
N GLN A 6 4.90 16.45 -3.27
CA GLN A 6 5.90 15.68 -4.02
C GLN A 6 5.31 15.00 -5.26
N VAL A 7 4.18 14.30 -5.11
CA VAL A 7 3.50 13.61 -6.21
C VAL A 7 3.06 14.62 -7.28
N LYS A 8 2.47 15.75 -6.87
CA LYS A 8 2.07 16.81 -7.81
C LYS A 8 3.26 17.42 -8.55
N THR A 9 4.40 17.62 -7.89
CA THR A 9 5.62 18.10 -8.55
C THR A 9 6.09 17.15 -9.63
N VAL A 10 6.10 15.84 -9.36
CA VAL A 10 6.48 14.83 -10.36
C VAL A 10 5.48 14.80 -11.52
N LEU A 11 4.18 14.81 -11.24
CA LEU A 11 3.14 14.83 -12.27
C LEU A 11 3.25 16.07 -13.17
N TRP A 12 3.49 17.25 -12.57
CA TRP A 12 3.72 18.49 -13.31
C TRP A 12 4.98 18.39 -14.19
N TRP A 13 6.06 17.82 -13.67
CA TRP A 13 7.27 17.62 -14.45
C TRP A 13 7.01 16.69 -15.64
N CYS A 14 6.34 15.55 -15.43
CA CYS A 14 5.97 14.63 -16.50
C CYS A 14 5.09 15.31 -17.55
N TYR A 15 4.12 16.11 -17.13
CA TYR A 15 3.27 16.89 -18.04
C TYR A 15 4.08 17.81 -18.96
N LEU A 16 5.09 18.50 -18.43
CA LEU A 16 5.93 19.42 -19.23
C LEU A 16 6.93 18.72 -20.15
N HIS A 17 7.33 17.49 -19.83
CA HIS A 17 8.42 16.78 -20.53
C HIS A 17 7.93 15.60 -21.37
N THR A 18 6.61 15.42 -21.50
CA THR A 18 6.05 14.42 -22.41
C THR A 18 6.07 14.96 -23.84
N GLU A 19 6.76 14.29 -24.76
CA GLU A 19 6.88 14.71 -26.17
C GLU A 19 5.53 14.76 -26.91
N PHE A 20 4.63 13.83 -26.57
CA PHE A 20 3.29 13.72 -27.15
C PHE A 20 2.23 13.69 -26.05
N PRO A 21 1.93 14.85 -25.41
CA PRO A 21 0.97 14.88 -24.32
C PRO A 21 -0.43 14.58 -24.85
N ALA A 22 -1.24 13.91 -24.02
CA ALA A 22 -2.66 13.75 -24.32
C ALA A 22 -3.37 15.13 -24.33
N THR A 23 -4.60 15.16 -24.84
CA THR A 23 -5.38 16.41 -24.84
C THR A 23 -5.62 16.88 -23.41
N PRO A 24 -5.73 18.21 -23.17
CA PRO A 24 -6.00 18.73 -21.82
C PRO A 24 -7.25 18.11 -21.18
N ALA A 25 -8.31 17.87 -21.97
CA ALA A 25 -9.52 17.22 -21.50
C ALA A 25 -9.28 15.76 -21.06
N HIS A 26 -8.44 15.02 -21.78
CA HIS A 26 -8.07 13.66 -21.38
C HIS A 26 -7.25 13.66 -20.09
N ILE A 27 -6.23 14.52 -20.01
CA ILE A 27 -5.38 14.66 -18.83
C ILE A 27 -6.23 14.98 -17.60
N LEU A 28 -7.12 15.97 -17.68
CA LEU A 28 -8.01 16.32 -16.56
C LEU A 28 -8.92 15.17 -16.14
N LYS A 29 -9.38 14.36 -17.09
CA LYS A 29 -10.25 13.20 -16.81
C LYS A 29 -9.49 12.05 -16.15
N THR A 30 -8.23 11.83 -16.50
CA THR A 30 -7.44 10.66 -16.06
C THR A 30 -6.47 10.96 -14.92
N THR A 31 -6.20 12.23 -14.62
CA THR A 31 -5.29 12.62 -13.55
C THR A 31 -5.84 12.15 -12.20
N ILE A 32 -4.96 11.57 -11.39
CA ILE A 32 -5.28 11.13 -10.04
C ILE A 32 -5.66 12.32 -9.15
N THR A 33 -6.68 12.17 -8.32
CA THR A 33 -7.09 13.21 -7.36
C THR A 33 -6.26 13.17 -6.08
N ASP A 34 -6.27 14.27 -5.34
CA ASP A 34 -5.62 14.37 -4.02
C ASP A 34 -6.07 13.25 -3.06
N GLN A 35 -7.37 12.96 -3.02
CA GLN A 35 -7.91 11.90 -2.17
C GLN A 35 -7.42 10.53 -2.63
N GLN A 36 -7.37 10.28 -3.94
CA GLN A 36 -6.85 9.02 -4.46
C GLN A 36 -5.36 8.83 -4.15
N ILE A 37 -4.56 9.91 -4.13
CA ILE A 37 -3.17 9.85 -3.67
C ILE A 37 -3.13 9.42 -2.20
N ILE A 38 -3.89 10.08 -1.32
CA ILE A 38 -3.95 9.73 0.11
C ILE A 38 -4.33 8.26 0.29
N ASP A 39 -5.44 7.84 -0.31
CA ASP A 39 -5.97 6.48 -0.18
C ASP A 39 -4.98 5.41 -0.66
N GLN A 40 -4.23 5.67 -1.74
CA GLN A 40 -3.23 4.73 -2.25
C GLN A 40 -2.04 4.60 -1.29
N PHE A 41 -1.57 5.70 -0.73
CA PHE A 41 -0.46 5.67 0.21
C PHE A 41 -0.85 5.07 1.56
N ASP A 42 -2.07 5.29 2.03
CA ASP A 42 -2.60 4.66 3.24
C ASP A 42 -2.74 3.14 3.04
N LYS A 43 -3.21 2.69 1.88
CA LYS A 43 -3.25 1.25 1.55
C LYS A 43 -1.84 0.64 1.50
N ALA A 44 -0.88 1.35 0.91
CA ALA A 44 0.50 0.89 0.83
C ALA A 44 1.17 0.82 2.21
N SER A 45 0.94 1.83 3.07
CA SER A 45 1.50 1.87 4.43
C SER A 45 0.91 0.75 5.29
N HIS A 46 -0.41 0.53 5.22
CA HIS A 46 -1.07 -0.57 5.93
C HIS A 46 -0.52 -1.94 5.50
N ARG A 47 -0.28 -2.13 4.20
CA ARG A 47 0.34 -3.37 3.70
C ARG A 47 1.78 -3.54 4.22
N ALA A 48 2.56 -2.46 4.22
CA ALA A 48 3.93 -2.50 4.72
C ALA A 48 3.98 -2.79 6.23
N GLN A 49 3.05 -2.22 7.01
CA GLN A 49 2.91 -2.52 8.44
C GLN A 49 2.53 -3.98 8.68
N ALA A 50 1.52 -4.51 7.98
CA ALA A 50 1.15 -5.91 8.09
C ALA A 50 2.32 -6.86 7.75
N GLN A 51 3.10 -6.53 6.71
CA GLN A 51 4.30 -7.31 6.37
C GLN A 51 5.36 -7.23 7.48
N ALA A 52 5.61 -6.04 8.02
CA ALA A 52 6.59 -5.85 9.10
C ALA A 52 6.18 -6.59 10.38
N GLU A 53 4.87 -6.69 10.68
CA GLU A 53 4.36 -7.49 11.79
C GLU A 53 4.60 -8.98 11.57
N ILE A 54 4.35 -9.50 10.36
CA ILE A 54 4.67 -10.88 9.98
C ILE A 54 6.18 -11.13 10.10
N ASP A 55 7.01 -10.24 9.57
CA ASP A 55 8.48 -10.41 9.62
C ASP A 55 9.01 -10.38 11.07
N ARG A 56 8.37 -9.58 11.95
CA ARG A 56 8.75 -9.46 13.36
C ARG A 56 8.36 -10.67 14.20
N TRP A 57 7.18 -11.23 13.97
CA TRP A 57 6.62 -12.30 14.82
C TRP A 57 6.65 -13.68 14.17
N GLY A 58 7.10 -13.79 12.92
CA GLY A 58 7.03 -15.00 12.11
C GLY A 58 5.72 -15.10 11.31
N THR A 59 5.53 -16.21 10.59
CA THR A 59 4.26 -16.47 9.90
C THR A 59 3.14 -16.38 10.92
N ALA A 60 2.20 -15.45 10.73
CA ALA A 60 1.07 -15.26 11.65
C ALA A 60 0.45 -16.61 12.00
N VAL A 61 0.13 -16.82 13.28
CA VAL A 61 -0.37 -18.12 13.78
C VAL A 61 -1.47 -18.64 12.86
N ASN A 62 -1.24 -19.79 12.26
CA ASN A 62 -2.22 -20.43 11.40
C ASN A 62 -3.26 -21.12 12.30
N TRP A 63 -4.52 -21.15 11.86
CA TRP A 63 -5.55 -21.94 12.51
C TRP A 63 -5.13 -23.40 12.75
N THR A 64 -4.32 -23.96 11.86
CA THR A 64 -3.75 -25.31 12.02
C THR A 64 -2.83 -25.46 13.22
N ASP A 65 -2.15 -24.40 13.67
CA ASP A 65 -1.24 -24.42 14.82
C ASP A 65 -2.02 -24.61 16.14
N PHE A 66 -3.32 -24.33 16.14
CA PHE A 66 -4.22 -24.54 17.27
C PHE A 66 -4.83 -25.95 17.33
N HIS A 67 -4.71 -26.76 16.27
CA HIS A 67 -5.27 -28.10 16.24
C HIS A 67 -4.18 -29.15 16.47
N HIS A 68 -3.87 -29.42 17.72
CA HIS A 68 -3.22 -30.68 18.07
C HIS A 68 -4.26 -31.81 17.99
N SER A 69 -4.05 -32.76 17.08
CA SER A 69 -4.85 -34.00 17.01
C SER A 69 -4.54 -34.99 18.14
N GLY A 70 -3.59 -34.65 19.01
CA GLY A 70 -3.25 -35.44 20.19
C GLY A 70 -4.14 -35.13 21.39
N THR A 71 -4.45 -36.15 22.18
CA THR A 71 -5.08 -35.99 23.50
C THR A 71 -4.17 -35.16 24.40
N TRP A 72 -4.74 -34.14 25.05
CA TRP A 72 -4.03 -33.32 26.02
C TRP A 72 -3.50 -34.18 27.17
N HIS A 73 -2.19 -34.09 27.46
CA HIS A 73 -1.58 -34.72 28.61
C HIS A 73 -1.10 -33.65 29.59
N GLU A 74 -1.61 -33.69 30.82
CA GLU A 74 -1.12 -32.91 31.94
C GLU A 74 0.18 -33.56 32.44
N THR A 75 1.33 -32.97 32.15
CA THR A 75 2.56 -33.32 32.87
C THR A 75 2.97 -32.13 33.71
N TYR A 76 2.84 -32.30 35.03
CA TYR A 76 3.43 -31.47 36.08
C TYR A 76 4.95 -31.57 36.09
#